data_AF-A0A2G6PD45-F1
#
_entry.id   AF-A0A2G6PD45-F1
#
_cell.length_a   1.000
_cell.length_b   1.000
_cell.length_c   1.000
_cell.angle_alpha   90.00
_cell.angle_beta   90.00
_cell.angle_gamma   90.00
#
_symmetry.space_group_name_H-M   'P 1'
#
loop_
_entity.id
_entity.type
_entity.pdbx_description
1 polymer ?
#
loop_
_entity_poly.entity_id
_entity_poly.type
_entity_poly.pdbx_seq_one_letter_code
_entity_poly.pdbx_strand_id
1 'polypeptide(L)'
;MGNMTQTEAPPTIIYAEQEHASLRAVVVLAMLTSYIFCFWLIHSLGQSLPERLSSLAFVIACLLAAPLAAGITWLLERWMKHIWHSGYDLTLYDNSFQVSQPKTEDMNFNFEGHFSNLNWYFTLTGYKRGGRERRVSNKWLCLCSQIQQDEHRVIIYAFASPQKTAVYQKDHPLQFEKLHPVEVYASHKRSRFDPPSRPGKLPTEIISGKNGRYWLAEQRRWTEGLELTFKDYETFLNYLQTHSLN
;
A
#
# COMPACT_ATOMS: atom_id res chain seq x y z
N MET A 1 -29.04 -25.44 32.13
CA MET A 1 -28.38 -25.84 30.87
C MET A 1 -28.98 -25.02 29.74
N GLY A 2 -28.36 -23.90 29.42
CA GLY A 2 -28.73 -23.04 28.32
C GLY A 2 -27.47 -22.32 27.91
N ASN A 3 -26.80 -22.83 26.87
CA ASN A 3 -25.69 -22.13 26.24
C ASN A 3 -26.30 -20.90 25.58
N MET A 4 -26.20 -19.76 26.27
CA MET A 4 -26.36 -18.46 25.63
C MET A 4 -25.28 -18.39 24.56
N THR A 5 -25.69 -18.54 23.30
CA THR A 5 -24.89 -18.15 22.14
C THR A 5 -24.59 -16.67 22.31
N GLN A 6 -23.41 -16.34 22.83
CA GLN A 6 -22.86 -15.00 22.71
C GLN A 6 -22.78 -14.73 21.21
N THR A 7 -23.55 -13.76 20.75
CA THR A 7 -23.48 -13.26 19.39
C THR A 7 -22.14 -12.55 19.27
N GLU A 8 -21.09 -13.27 18.89
CA GLU A 8 -19.79 -12.68 18.56
C GLU A 8 -20.01 -11.58 17.52
N ALA A 9 -19.36 -10.43 17.73
CA ALA A 9 -19.48 -9.32 16.81
C ALA A 9 -18.97 -9.77 15.43
N PRO A 10 -19.61 -9.33 14.32
CA PRO A 10 -19.14 -9.71 13.00
C PRO A 10 -17.68 -9.26 12.81
N PRO A 11 -16.79 -10.14 12.33
CA PRO A 11 -15.37 -9.81 12.20
C PRO A 11 -15.17 -8.65 11.23
N THR A 12 -14.23 -7.77 11.56
CA THR A 12 -13.89 -6.63 10.69
C THR A 12 -12.84 -7.07 9.68
N ILE A 13 -13.22 -7.12 8.40
CA ILE A 13 -12.33 -7.52 7.30
C ILE A 13 -11.69 -6.28 6.68
N ILE A 14 -10.35 -6.26 6.66
CA ILE A 14 -9.53 -5.23 6.04
C ILE A 14 -8.85 -5.82 4.81
N TYR A 15 -9.09 -5.23 3.64
CA TYR A 15 -8.46 -5.66 2.40
C TYR A 15 -7.12 -4.95 2.17
N ALA A 16 -6.08 -5.75 1.97
CA ALA A 16 -4.74 -5.27 1.74
C ALA A 16 -4.36 -5.22 0.26
N GLU A 17 -3.24 -4.56 -0.03
CA GLU A 17 -2.62 -4.52 -1.35
C GLU A 17 -3.57 -4.10 -2.49
N GLN A 18 -4.27 -2.98 -2.30
CA GLN A 18 -5.24 -2.46 -3.28
C GLN A 18 -4.65 -2.24 -4.69
N GLU A 19 -3.32 -2.20 -4.84
CA GLU A 19 -2.63 -2.01 -6.11
C GLU A 19 -1.73 -3.18 -6.49
N HIS A 20 -2.36 -4.32 -6.73
CA HIS A 20 -1.70 -5.55 -7.17
C HIS A 20 -1.48 -5.59 -8.69
N ALA A 21 -0.66 -6.54 -9.16
CA ALA A 21 -0.16 -6.57 -10.54
C ALA A 21 -1.25 -6.76 -11.60
N SER A 22 -2.26 -7.60 -11.35
CA SER A 22 -3.36 -7.80 -12.30
C SER A 22 -4.21 -6.56 -12.47
N LEU A 23 -4.54 -5.82 -11.40
CA LEU A 23 -5.23 -4.54 -11.51
C LEU A 23 -4.47 -3.58 -12.44
N ARG A 24 -3.14 -3.47 -12.29
CA ARG A 24 -2.33 -2.59 -13.17
C ARG A 24 -2.35 -3.04 -14.62
N ALA A 25 -2.22 -4.33 -14.88
CA ALA A 25 -2.29 -4.87 -16.24
C ALA A 25 -3.64 -4.56 -16.91
N VAL A 26 -4.74 -4.71 -16.15
CA VAL A 26 -6.08 -4.40 -16.65
C VAL A 26 -6.28 -2.90 -16.84
N VAL A 27 -5.77 -2.04 -15.95
CA VAL A 27 -5.82 -0.58 -16.13
C VAL A 27 -5.09 -0.13 -17.40
N VAL A 28 -3.91 -0.71 -17.69
CA VAL A 28 -3.18 -0.42 -18.95
C VAL A 28 -3.97 -0.86 -20.17
N LEU A 29 -4.54 -2.08 -20.13
CA LEU A 29 -5.38 -2.58 -21.21
C LEU A 29 -6.63 -1.70 -21.40
N ALA A 30 -7.31 -1.35 -20.32
CA ALA A 30 -8.48 -0.48 -20.30
C ALA A 30 -8.17 0.91 -20.87
N MET A 31 -6.99 1.45 -20.58
CA MET A 31 -6.54 2.72 -21.15
C MET A 31 -6.38 2.64 -22.67
N LEU A 32 -5.76 1.57 -23.17
CA LEU A 32 -5.57 1.34 -24.59
C LEU A 32 -6.92 1.17 -25.31
N THR A 33 -7.81 0.33 -24.77
CA THR A 33 -9.13 0.08 -25.37
C THR A 33 -10.01 1.34 -25.33
N SER A 34 -9.98 2.09 -24.22
CA SER A 34 -10.72 3.36 -24.09
C SER A 34 -10.20 4.40 -25.07
N TYR A 35 -8.88 4.47 -25.28
CA TYR A 35 -8.29 5.39 -26.25
C TYR A 35 -8.73 5.08 -27.68
N ILE A 36 -8.64 3.81 -28.10
CA ILE A 36 -9.09 3.38 -29.43
C ILE A 36 -10.59 3.67 -29.61
N PHE A 37 -11.41 3.33 -28.61
CA PHE A 37 -12.84 3.56 -28.64
C PHE A 37 -13.20 5.05 -28.72
N CYS A 38 -12.61 5.89 -27.87
CA CYS A 38 -12.81 7.34 -27.89
C CYS A 38 -12.36 7.95 -29.22
N PHE A 39 -11.22 7.51 -29.77
CA PHE A 39 -10.75 7.97 -31.07
C PHE A 39 -11.77 7.69 -32.17
N TRP A 40 -12.24 6.44 -32.28
CA TRP A 40 -13.24 6.05 -33.28
C TRP A 40 -14.55 6.79 -33.11
N LEU A 41 -15.02 6.94 -31.88
CA LEU A 41 -16.26 7.66 -31.57
C LEU A 41 -16.17 9.12 -31.99
N ILE A 42 -15.11 9.83 -31.61
CA ILE A 42 -14.92 11.26 -31.94
C ILE A 42 -14.71 11.44 -33.44
N HIS A 43 -13.94 10.55 -34.08
CA HIS A 43 -13.72 10.61 -35.51
C HIS A 43 -15.02 10.41 -36.29
N SER A 44 -15.83 9.41 -35.92
CA SER A 44 -17.13 9.13 -36.54
C SER A 44 -18.12 10.29 -36.35
N LEU A 45 -18.19 10.88 -35.16
CA LEU A 45 -19.00 12.08 -34.91
C LEU A 45 -18.49 13.28 -35.73
N GLY A 46 -17.18 13.44 -35.87
CA GLY A 46 -16.57 14.52 -36.63
C GLY A 46 -16.84 14.45 -38.14
N GLN A 47 -17.04 13.25 -38.69
CA GLN A 47 -17.44 13.08 -40.10
C GLN A 47 -18.86 13.60 -40.38
N SER A 48 -19.69 13.75 -39.35
CA SER A 48 -21.05 14.29 -39.47
C SER A 48 -21.11 15.83 -39.39
N LEU A 49 -19.96 16.49 -39.19
CA LEU A 49 -19.85 17.96 -39.10
C LEU A 49 -19.65 18.61 -40.49
N PRO A 50 -19.92 19.92 -40.64
CA PRO A 50 -19.70 20.65 -41.89
C PRO A 50 -18.28 20.51 -42.45
N GLU A 51 -18.09 20.58 -43.78
CA GLU A 51 -16.84 20.27 -44.50
C GLU A 51 -15.57 20.93 -43.94
N ARG A 52 -15.68 22.16 -43.42
CA ARG A 52 -14.54 22.86 -42.80
C ARG A 52 -14.03 22.17 -41.53
N LEU A 53 -14.91 21.54 -40.76
CA LEU A 53 -14.58 20.84 -39.52
C LEU A 53 -14.29 19.36 -39.74
N SER A 54 -14.89 18.73 -40.75
CA SER A 54 -14.65 17.31 -41.05
C SER A 54 -13.19 17.04 -41.46
N SER A 55 -12.54 17.98 -42.15
CA SER A 55 -11.10 17.89 -42.47
C SER A 55 -10.19 17.90 -41.23
N LEU A 56 -10.65 18.49 -40.12
CA LEU A 56 -9.93 18.51 -38.84
C LEU A 56 -10.34 17.36 -37.90
N ALA A 57 -11.33 16.55 -38.27
CA ALA A 57 -11.90 15.52 -37.40
C ALA A 57 -10.85 14.52 -36.90
N PHE A 58 -9.88 14.14 -37.73
CA PHE A 58 -8.78 13.26 -37.32
C PHE A 58 -7.90 13.89 -36.24
N VAL A 59 -7.50 15.14 -36.43
CA VAL A 59 -6.65 15.88 -35.48
C VAL A 59 -7.40 16.09 -34.15
N ILE A 60 -8.68 16.46 -34.22
CA ILE A 60 -9.55 16.61 -33.06
C ILE A 60 -9.68 15.29 -32.31
N ALA A 61 -9.88 14.17 -33.02
CA ALA A 61 -9.97 12.84 -32.41
C ALA A 61 -8.67 12.46 -31.68
N CYS A 62 -7.50 12.69 -32.28
CA CYS A 62 -6.20 12.45 -31.63
C CYS A 62 -6.03 13.27 -30.34
N LEU A 63 -6.39 14.56 -30.38
CA LEU A 63 -6.23 15.48 -29.24
C LEU A 63 -7.21 15.18 -28.10
N LEU A 64 -8.46 14.86 -28.42
CA LEU A 64 -9.51 14.68 -27.41
C LEU A 64 -9.61 13.24 -26.89
N ALA A 65 -9.19 12.24 -27.66
CA ALA A 65 -9.28 10.84 -27.22
C ALA A 65 -8.41 10.55 -25.99
N ALA A 66 -7.21 11.16 -25.90
CA ALA A 66 -6.30 10.93 -24.78
C ALA A 66 -6.87 11.38 -23.42
N PRO A 67 -7.31 12.64 -23.21
CA PRO A 67 -7.90 13.05 -21.94
C PRO A 67 -9.21 12.33 -21.61
N LEU A 68 -10.04 12.01 -22.62
CA LEU A 68 -11.26 11.23 -22.41
C LEU A 68 -10.96 9.79 -21.95
N ALA A 69 -10.03 9.12 -22.63
CA ALA A 69 -9.59 7.78 -22.23
C ALA A 69 -8.98 7.77 -20.83
N ALA A 70 -8.18 8.79 -20.48
CA ALA A 70 -7.64 8.93 -19.13
C ALA A 70 -8.76 9.09 -18.08
N GLY A 71 -9.80 9.89 -18.37
CA GLY A 71 -10.96 10.05 -17.49
C GLY A 71 -11.76 8.76 -17.29
N ILE A 72 -12.03 8.03 -18.38
CA ILE A 72 -12.72 6.73 -18.34
C ILE A 72 -11.88 5.71 -17.54
N THR A 73 -10.59 5.63 -17.82
CA THR A 73 -9.67 4.70 -17.13
C THR A 73 -9.61 5.01 -15.63
N TRP A 74 -9.58 6.28 -15.25
CA TRP A 74 -9.61 6.69 -13.85
C TRP A 74 -10.88 6.24 -13.12
N LEU A 75 -12.05 6.38 -13.77
CA LEU A 75 -13.32 5.89 -13.23
C LEU A 75 -13.33 4.37 -13.07
N LEU A 76 -12.87 3.66 -14.12
CA LEU A 76 -12.76 2.20 -14.11
C LEU A 76 -11.80 1.71 -13.02
N GLU A 77 -10.63 2.32 -12.88
CA GLU A 77 -9.67 1.98 -11.83
C GLU A 77 -10.29 2.16 -10.44
N ARG A 78 -10.97 3.29 -10.21
CA ARG A 78 -11.62 3.57 -8.92
C ARG A 78 -12.71 2.54 -8.59
N TRP A 79 -13.50 2.15 -9.58
CA TRP A 79 -14.54 1.13 -9.41
C TRP A 79 -13.94 -0.27 -9.22
N MET A 80 -12.93 -0.63 -10.00
CA MET A 80 -12.24 -1.91 -9.88
C MET A 80 -11.55 -2.07 -8.54
N LYS A 81 -10.92 -1.02 -7.98
CA LYS A 81 -10.33 -1.07 -6.63
C LYS A 81 -11.35 -1.38 -5.53
N HIS A 82 -12.63 -1.13 -5.77
CA HIS A 82 -13.70 -1.41 -4.81
C HIS A 82 -14.20 -2.86 -4.89
N ILE A 83 -14.10 -3.52 -6.04
CA ILE A 83 -14.65 -4.86 -6.27
C ILE A 83 -13.56 -5.92 -6.29
N TRP A 84 -12.39 -5.59 -6.85
CA TRP A 84 -11.31 -6.52 -7.11
C TRP A 84 -10.23 -6.42 -6.05
N HIS A 85 -10.36 -7.29 -5.05
CA HIS A 85 -9.41 -7.43 -3.96
C HIS A 85 -8.20 -8.28 -4.41
N SER A 86 -7.05 -8.04 -3.78
CA SER A 86 -5.79 -8.73 -4.08
C SER A 86 -5.75 -10.18 -3.61
N GLY A 87 -6.72 -10.59 -2.79
CA GLY A 87 -6.74 -11.84 -2.04
C GLY A 87 -5.90 -11.80 -0.76
N TYR A 88 -5.27 -10.67 -0.44
CA TYR A 88 -4.71 -10.41 0.87
C TYR A 88 -5.75 -9.73 1.74
N ASP A 89 -6.07 -10.34 2.87
CA ASP A 89 -6.98 -9.77 3.86
C ASP A 89 -6.42 -9.91 5.28
N LEU A 90 -6.92 -9.04 6.13
CA LEU A 90 -6.65 -8.99 7.56
C LEU A 90 -8.01 -9.01 8.23
N THR A 91 -8.33 -10.14 8.85
CA THR A 91 -9.61 -10.33 9.55
C THR A 91 -9.39 -10.13 11.04
N LEU A 92 -10.04 -9.12 11.60
CA LEU A 92 -9.99 -8.77 13.01
C LEU A 92 -11.18 -9.43 13.72
N TYR A 93 -10.89 -10.31 14.67
CA TYR A 93 -11.88 -10.93 15.57
C TYR A 93 -11.92 -10.17 16.90
N ASP A 94 -12.59 -10.71 17.92
CA ASP A 94 -12.67 -10.06 19.23
C ASP A 94 -11.37 -10.19 20.04
N ASN A 95 -10.59 -11.27 19.88
CA ASN A 95 -9.36 -11.49 20.64
C ASN A 95 -8.19 -12.07 19.80
N SER A 96 -8.36 -12.10 18.49
CA SER A 96 -7.36 -12.60 17.56
C SER A 96 -7.44 -11.85 16.25
N PHE A 97 -6.39 -11.93 15.44
CA PHE A 97 -6.51 -11.52 14.05
C PHE A 97 -5.85 -12.54 13.14
N GLN A 98 -6.42 -12.68 11.96
CA GLN A 98 -5.95 -13.60 10.94
C GLN A 98 -5.50 -12.82 9.72
N VAL A 99 -4.38 -13.25 9.15
CA VAL A 99 -3.86 -12.72 7.89
C VAL A 99 -3.92 -13.83 6.87
N SER A 100 -4.78 -13.70 5.87
CA SER A 100 -4.85 -14.66 4.77
C SER A 100 -4.03 -14.15 3.59
N GLN A 101 -3.25 -15.05 2.98
CA GLN A 101 -2.45 -14.75 1.81
C GLN A 101 -2.77 -15.78 0.73
N PRO A 102 -2.87 -15.41 -0.56
CA PRO A 102 -3.30 -16.34 -1.62
C PRO A 102 -2.43 -17.58 -1.84
N LYS A 103 -1.24 -17.65 -1.22
CA LYS A 103 -0.21 -18.67 -1.46
C LYS A 103 0.42 -19.22 -0.17
N THR A 104 -0.02 -18.77 0.99
CA THR A 104 0.55 -19.12 2.28
C THR A 104 -0.57 -19.59 3.18
N GLU A 105 -0.27 -20.49 4.12
CA GLU A 105 -1.23 -20.82 5.18
C GLU A 105 -1.60 -19.56 5.96
N ASP A 106 -2.85 -19.49 6.40
CA ASP A 106 -3.36 -18.36 7.14
C ASP A 106 -2.61 -18.24 8.47
N MET A 107 -2.14 -17.03 8.75
CA MET A 107 -1.44 -16.74 10.00
C MET A 107 -2.46 -16.23 11.01
N ASN A 108 -2.66 -16.97 12.09
CA ASN A 108 -3.52 -16.56 13.19
C ASN A 108 -2.68 -16.02 14.35
N PHE A 109 -3.07 -14.87 14.88
CA PHE A 109 -2.43 -14.21 16.00
C PHE A 109 -3.45 -14.07 17.13
N ASN A 110 -3.17 -14.65 18.29
CA ASN A 110 -4.04 -14.58 19.47
C ASN A 110 -3.42 -13.65 20.52
N PHE A 111 -4.19 -12.66 20.99
CA PHE A 111 -3.72 -11.69 21.99
C PHE A 111 -3.57 -12.26 23.40
N GLU A 112 -4.18 -13.41 23.71
CA GLU A 112 -3.88 -14.12 24.97
C GLU A 112 -2.44 -14.64 25.02
N GLY A 113 -1.81 -14.82 23.86
CA GLY A 113 -0.43 -15.25 23.76
C GLY A 113 0.57 -14.09 23.88
N HIS A 114 1.84 -14.43 24.11
CA HIS A 114 2.91 -13.46 24.05
C HIS A 114 3.23 -13.10 22.59
N PHE A 115 2.87 -11.88 22.18
CA PHE A 115 3.28 -11.33 20.90
C PHE A 115 4.28 -10.18 21.08
N SER A 116 5.15 -10.01 20.10
CA SER A 116 6.08 -8.89 20.01
C SER A 116 5.59 -7.92 18.95
N ASN A 117 5.52 -6.64 19.32
CA ASN A 117 5.17 -5.55 18.41
C ASN A 117 6.36 -4.60 18.22
N LEU A 118 6.71 -4.33 16.97
CA LEU A 118 7.69 -3.31 16.60
C LEU A 118 7.04 -2.26 15.71
N ASN A 119 7.05 -1.01 16.14
CA ASN A 119 6.51 0.11 15.39
C ASN A 119 7.64 1.04 14.96
N TRP A 120 7.70 1.37 13.67
CA TRP A 120 8.68 2.32 13.15
C TRP A 120 8.12 3.18 12.04
N TYR A 121 8.77 4.30 11.79
CA TYR A 121 8.41 5.17 10.69
C TYR A 121 9.63 5.85 10.07
N PHE A 122 9.48 6.31 8.84
CA PHE A 122 10.49 7.12 8.16
C PHE A 122 9.87 8.02 7.10
N THR A 123 10.59 9.08 6.75
CA THR A 123 10.19 9.99 5.65
C THR A 123 10.61 9.40 4.31
N LEU A 124 9.88 9.70 3.24
CA LEU A 124 10.21 9.25 1.87
C LEU A 124 11.15 10.23 1.13
N THR A 125 11.93 11.03 1.87
CA THR A 125 12.83 12.06 1.34
C THR A 125 14.29 11.68 1.59
N GLY A 126 15.18 12.09 0.68
CA GLY A 126 16.64 11.96 0.87
C GLY A 126 17.24 10.65 0.37
N TYR A 127 16.45 9.74 -0.22
CA TYR A 127 16.96 8.51 -0.84
C TYR A 127 16.17 8.13 -2.09
N LYS A 128 16.72 7.18 -2.86
CA LYS A 128 16.09 6.67 -4.08
C LYS A 128 14.92 5.75 -3.73
N ARG A 129 13.70 6.16 -4.09
CA ARG A 129 12.46 5.42 -3.84
C ARG A 129 12.27 4.30 -4.85
N GLY A 130 11.79 3.15 -4.38
CA GLY A 130 11.55 1.96 -5.19
C GLY A 130 10.11 1.46 -5.10
N GLY A 131 9.68 0.72 -6.12
CA GLY A 131 8.38 0.05 -6.16
C GLY A 131 7.21 0.96 -5.73
N ARG A 132 6.55 0.54 -4.65
CA ARG A 132 5.35 1.14 -4.07
C ARG A 132 5.53 2.60 -3.63
N GLU A 133 6.71 2.96 -3.13
CA GLU A 133 7.03 4.31 -2.63
C GLU A 133 7.04 5.40 -3.71
N ARG A 134 7.17 5.03 -4.99
CA ARG A 134 7.20 6.00 -6.10
C ARG A 134 5.84 6.63 -6.39
N ARG A 135 4.76 6.00 -5.93
CA ARG A 135 3.37 6.41 -6.18
C ARG A 135 2.93 7.59 -5.31
N VAL A 136 3.59 7.78 -4.17
CA VAL A 136 3.23 8.79 -3.17
C VAL A 136 4.14 10.00 -3.23
N SER A 137 3.82 11.07 -2.50
CA SER A 137 4.70 12.24 -2.40
C SER A 137 5.98 11.90 -1.62
N ASN A 138 7.10 12.52 -1.97
CA ASN A 138 8.36 12.36 -1.23
C ASN A 138 8.29 12.91 0.20
N LYS A 139 7.38 13.87 0.47
CA LYS A 139 7.14 14.44 1.79
C LYS A 139 6.32 13.54 2.71
N TRP A 140 5.75 12.45 2.18
CA TRP A 140 4.98 11.50 2.98
C TRP A 140 5.88 10.65 3.85
N LEU A 141 5.25 9.99 4.81
CA LEU A 141 5.87 9.05 5.72
C LEU A 141 5.36 7.65 5.44
N CYS A 142 6.21 6.67 5.70
CA CYS A 142 5.86 5.27 5.81
C CYS A 142 5.75 4.94 7.30
N LEU A 143 4.59 4.46 7.75
CA LEU A 143 4.39 3.92 9.10
C LEU A 143 4.30 2.42 8.96
N CYS A 144 4.98 1.70 9.85
CA CYS A 144 5.09 0.27 9.81
C CYS A 144 4.92 -0.31 11.21
N SER A 145 4.26 -1.46 11.27
CA SER A 145 4.10 -2.28 12.45
C SER A 145 4.43 -3.72 12.09
N GLN A 146 5.31 -4.35 12.85
CA GLN A 146 5.58 -5.77 12.77
C GLN A 146 4.98 -6.45 13.99
N ILE A 147 4.10 -7.43 13.76
CA ILE A 147 3.62 -8.33 14.79
C ILE A 147 4.28 -9.68 14.59
N GLN A 148 4.80 -10.25 15.67
CA GLN A 148 5.39 -11.58 15.69
C GLN A 148 4.86 -12.37 16.87
N GLN A 149 4.40 -13.59 16.60
CA GLN A 149 3.92 -14.56 17.59
C GLN A 149 4.35 -15.95 17.12
N ASP A 150 5.01 -16.69 17.99
CA ASP A 150 5.62 -17.97 17.66
C ASP A 150 6.51 -17.88 16.40
N GLU A 151 6.24 -18.71 15.40
CA GLU A 151 6.93 -18.72 14.10
C GLU A 151 6.30 -17.76 13.07
N HIS A 152 5.15 -17.18 13.38
CA HIS A 152 4.41 -16.30 12.48
C HIS A 152 4.81 -14.85 12.66
N ARG A 153 4.89 -14.14 11.54
CA ARG A 153 5.22 -12.72 11.51
C ARG A 153 4.51 -12.04 10.36
N VAL A 154 3.92 -10.90 10.65
CA VAL A 154 3.33 -10.02 9.65
C VAL A 154 3.90 -8.61 9.80
N ILE A 155 4.20 -7.97 8.67
CA ILE A 155 4.58 -6.56 8.62
C ILE A 155 3.48 -5.83 7.89
N ILE A 156 2.83 -4.89 8.57
CA ILE A 156 1.76 -4.07 8.03
C ILE A 156 2.28 -2.64 7.93
N TYR A 157 2.03 -1.98 6.80
CA TYR A 157 2.46 -0.60 6.63
C TYR A 157 1.45 0.23 5.83
N ALA A 158 1.55 1.55 6.00
CA ALA A 158 0.79 2.52 5.23
C ALA A 158 1.62 3.77 4.95
N PHE A 159 1.26 4.46 3.86
CA PHE A 159 1.81 5.77 3.54
C PHE A 159 0.82 6.88 3.86
N ALA A 160 1.30 7.96 4.49
CA ALA A 160 0.45 9.10 4.83
C ALA A 160 1.21 10.43 4.86
N SER A 161 0.44 11.52 4.74
CA SER A 161 0.99 12.87 4.83
C SER A 161 1.44 13.20 6.26
N PRO A 162 2.43 14.09 6.45
CA PRO A 162 2.90 14.49 7.78
C PRO A 162 1.80 14.96 8.73
N GLN A 163 0.76 15.60 8.19
CA GLN A 163 -0.39 16.09 8.94
C GLN A 163 -1.19 14.94 9.56
N LYS A 164 -1.46 13.89 8.79
CA LYS A 164 -2.18 12.70 9.26
C LYS A 164 -1.36 11.87 10.25
N THR A 165 -0.04 11.91 10.13
CA THR A 165 0.85 11.07 10.93
C THR A 165 1.34 11.74 12.22
N ALA A 166 0.97 12.99 12.47
CA ALA A 166 1.53 13.80 13.56
C ALA A 166 1.33 13.16 14.94
N VAL A 167 0.19 12.51 15.17
CA VAL A 167 -0.13 11.80 16.43
C VAL A 167 0.84 10.64 16.68
N TYR A 168 1.14 9.86 15.64
CA TYR A 168 2.03 8.69 15.70
C TYR A 168 3.50 9.04 15.97
N GLN A 169 3.90 10.29 15.73
CA GLN A 169 5.27 10.74 15.93
C GLN A 169 5.57 11.21 17.35
N LYS A 170 4.56 11.62 18.11
CA LYS A 170 4.75 12.30 19.40
C LYS A 170 4.16 11.52 20.56
N ASP A 171 2.87 11.21 20.48
CA ASP A 171 2.07 10.90 21.67
C ASP A 171 1.26 9.60 21.52
N HIS A 172 1.58 8.76 20.52
CA HIS A 172 0.83 7.54 20.28
C HIS A 172 1.24 6.42 21.26
N PRO A 173 0.29 5.71 21.88
CA PRO A 173 0.56 4.68 22.90
C PRO A 173 1.51 3.57 22.43
N LEU A 174 1.38 3.15 21.16
CA LEU A 174 2.21 2.10 20.57
C LEU A 174 3.69 2.49 20.29
N GLN A 175 4.11 3.73 20.58
CA GLN A 175 5.47 4.29 20.40
C GLN A 175 6.20 3.90 19.10
N PHE A 176 6.33 4.84 18.16
CA PHE A 176 7.01 4.60 16.89
C PHE A 176 8.47 5.04 16.89
N GLU A 177 9.38 4.13 16.55
CA GLU A 177 10.81 4.47 16.37
C GLU A 177 11.03 5.14 15.02
N LYS A 178 11.76 6.27 15.02
CA LYS A 178 12.12 6.96 13.78
C LYS A 178 13.35 6.32 13.15
N LEU A 179 13.22 5.82 11.93
CA LEU A 179 14.35 5.41 11.11
C LEU A 179 14.79 6.53 10.17
N HIS A 180 16.08 6.49 9.84
CA HIS A 180 16.72 7.42 8.92
C HIS A 180 17.27 6.66 7.70
N PRO A 181 16.43 6.38 6.68
CA PRO A 181 16.82 5.67 5.45
C PRO A 181 18.06 6.19 4.76
N VAL A 182 18.35 7.49 4.87
CA VAL A 182 19.55 8.10 4.28
C VAL A 182 20.82 7.44 4.81
N GLU A 183 20.86 7.04 6.08
CA GLU A 183 22.05 6.42 6.71
C GLU A 183 22.41 5.07 6.06
N VAL A 184 21.40 4.32 5.63
CA VAL A 184 21.56 2.96 5.11
C VAL A 184 21.48 2.92 3.58
N TYR A 185 20.69 3.80 2.96
CA TYR A 185 20.38 3.75 1.53
C TYR A 185 21.10 4.80 0.68
N ALA A 186 21.67 5.86 1.26
CA ALA A 186 22.35 6.91 0.49
C ALA A 186 23.83 6.59 0.17
N SER A 187 24.40 5.56 0.81
CA SER A 187 25.83 5.25 0.83
C SER A 187 26.39 4.62 -0.45
N HIS A 188 25.63 4.54 -1.54
CA HIS A 188 26.13 4.02 -2.81
C HIS A 188 26.14 5.11 -3.88
N LYS A 189 27.35 5.51 -4.32
CA LYS A 189 27.59 6.25 -5.56
C LYS A 189 26.99 5.43 -6.72
N ARG A 190 25.72 5.68 -7.05
CA ARG A 190 24.97 4.93 -8.06
C ARG A 190 24.47 5.87 -9.14
N SER A 191 24.48 5.35 -10.37
CA SER A 191 24.07 6.10 -11.55
C SER A 191 22.61 6.54 -11.42
N ARG A 192 22.29 7.69 -12.02
CA ARG A 192 20.91 8.19 -12.17
C ARG A 192 19.99 7.13 -12.78
N PHE A 193 20.55 6.26 -13.63
CA PHE A 193 19.83 5.23 -14.37
C PHE A 193 19.76 3.86 -13.68
N ASP A 194 20.46 3.65 -12.57
CA ASP A 194 20.36 2.36 -11.87
C ASP A 194 18.94 2.15 -11.35
N PRO A 195 18.43 0.91 -11.27
CA PRO A 195 17.21 0.67 -10.52
C PRO A 195 17.42 1.05 -9.04
N PRO A 196 16.37 1.45 -8.31
CA PRO A 196 16.44 1.55 -6.85
C PRO A 196 16.69 0.16 -6.28
N SER A 197 17.96 -0.19 -6.04
CA SER A 197 18.32 -1.41 -5.32
C SER A 197 18.52 -1.10 -3.84
N ARG A 198 17.75 -1.77 -2.98
CA ARG A 198 18.01 -1.74 -1.54
C ARG A 198 19.30 -2.50 -1.25
N PRO A 199 20.05 -2.14 -0.20
CA PRO A 199 21.22 -2.90 0.18
C PRO A 199 20.79 -4.35 0.47
N GLY A 200 21.33 -5.29 -0.31
CA GLY A 200 21.01 -6.72 -0.14
C GLY A 200 21.49 -7.27 1.20
N LYS A 201 22.50 -6.63 1.80
CA LYS A 201 22.99 -6.91 3.14
C LYS A 201 23.11 -5.59 3.91
N LEU A 202 22.52 -5.54 5.10
CA LEU A 202 22.70 -4.42 6.02
C LEU A 202 24.14 -4.43 6.56
N PRO A 203 24.80 -3.27 6.72
CA PRO A 203 26.11 -3.20 7.38
C PRO A 203 26.04 -3.77 8.79
N THR A 204 27.11 -4.45 9.23
CA THR A 204 27.16 -5.09 10.55
C THR A 204 26.94 -4.07 11.67
N GLU A 205 27.45 -2.85 11.50
CA GLU A 205 27.34 -1.75 12.47
C GLU A 205 25.88 -1.35 12.70
N ILE A 206 25.07 -1.36 11.63
CA ILE A 206 23.64 -1.05 11.69
C ILE A 206 22.88 -2.18 12.40
N ILE A 207 23.24 -3.44 12.12
CA ILE A 207 22.62 -4.63 12.74
C ILE A 207 22.95 -4.70 14.23
N SER A 208 24.20 -4.43 14.63
CA SER A 208 24.63 -4.43 16.02
C SER A 208 24.17 -3.21 16.82
N GLY A 209 23.72 -2.16 16.13
CA GLY A 209 23.27 -0.92 16.75
C GLY A 209 21.90 -1.04 17.43
N LYS A 210 21.54 -0.01 18.20
CA LYS A 210 20.25 0.10 18.91
C LYS A 210 19.03 -0.17 18.01
N ASN A 211 19.12 0.25 16.74
CA ASN A 211 18.01 0.17 15.78
C ASN A 211 18.10 -1.04 14.85
N GLY A 212 19.01 -1.99 15.09
CA GLY A 212 19.23 -3.15 14.22
C GLY A 212 17.98 -3.98 13.99
N ARG A 213 17.17 -4.21 15.02
CA ARG A 213 15.89 -4.94 14.90
C ARG A 213 14.90 -4.26 13.96
N TYR A 214 14.82 -2.92 14.00
CA TYR A 214 13.93 -2.15 13.13
C TYR A 214 14.44 -2.12 11.69
N TRP A 215 15.76 -2.08 11.49
CA TRP A 215 16.35 -2.19 10.16
C TRP A 215 16.14 -3.55 9.51
N LEU A 216 16.23 -4.63 10.30
CA LEU A 216 15.89 -5.98 9.84
C LEU A 216 14.40 -6.10 9.47
N ALA A 217 13.51 -5.55 10.31
CA ALA A 217 12.08 -5.48 10.02
C ALA A 217 11.80 -4.65 8.75
N GLU A 218 12.46 -3.50 8.60
CA GLU A 218 12.35 -2.67 7.40
C GLU A 218 12.84 -3.38 6.15
N GLN A 219 13.94 -4.14 6.22
CA GLN A 219 14.41 -4.94 5.08
C GLN A 219 13.36 -5.97 4.64
N ARG A 220 12.70 -6.63 5.60
CA ARG A 220 11.66 -7.64 5.35
C ARG A 220 10.37 -7.03 4.82
N ARG A 221 10.01 -5.81 5.25
CA ARG A 221 8.83 -5.07 4.75
C ARG A 221 8.78 -5.02 3.22
N TRP A 222 9.93 -4.98 2.55
CA TRP A 222 10.01 -4.91 1.10
C TRP A 222 9.47 -6.14 0.39
N THR A 223 9.63 -7.31 1.01
CA THR A 223 9.26 -8.61 0.44
C THR A 223 7.98 -9.16 1.04
N GLU A 224 7.79 -8.96 2.35
CA GLU A 224 6.72 -9.56 3.16
C GLU A 224 5.66 -8.53 3.59
N GLY A 225 5.88 -7.24 3.32
CA GLY A 225 5.04 -6.18 3.84
C GLY A 225 3.67 -6.11 3.17
N LEU A 226 2.64 -6.07 4.00
CA LEU A 226 1.25 -5.86 3.66
C LEU A 226 0.94 -4.35 3.65
N GLU A 227 0.66 -3.78 2.47
CA GLU A 227 0.26 -2.38 2.37
C GLU A 227 -1.25 -2.23 2.64
N LEU A 228 -1.60 -1.38 3.61
CA LEU A 228 -2.96 -0.95 3.87
C LEU A 228 -3.18 0.51 3.43
N THR A 229 -4.44 0.89 3.25
CA THR A 229 -4.77 2.32 3.24
C THR A 229 -4.50 2.90 4.61
N PHE A 230 -4.24 4.20 4.69
CA PHE A 230 -4.01 4.82 5.99
C PHE A 230 -5.20 4.62 6.94
N LYS A 231 -6.44 4.76 6.46
CA LYS A 231 -7.64 4.58 7.30
C LYS A 231 -7.72 3.17 7.89
N ASP A 232 -7.44 2.15 7.08
CA ASP A 232 -7.48 0.76 7.53
C ASP A 232 -6.32 0.45 8.47
N TYR A 233 -5.16 1.06 8.23
CA TYR A 233 -4.02 1.00 9.13
C TYR A 233 -4.34 1.63 10.50
N GLU A 234 -5.06 2.76 10.55
CA GLU A 234 -5.52 3.34 11.82
C GLU A 234 -6.49 2.40 12.55
N THR A 235 -7.38 1.75 11.80
CA THR A 235 -8.31 0.74 12.36
C THR A 235 -7.53 -0.40 13.00
N PHE A 236 -6.49 -0.90 12.31
CA PHE A 236 -5.60 -1.93 12.83
C PHE A 236 -4.80 -1.47 14.07
N LEU A 237 -4.25 -0.25 14.06
CA LEU A 237 -3.50 0.27 15.21
C LEU A 237 -4.38 0.45 16.45
N ASN A 238 -5.61 0.95 16.27
CA ASN A 238 -6.58 1.06 17.35
C ASN A 238 -6.91 -0.33 17.92
N TYR A 239 -7.12 -1.30 17.03
CA TYR A 239 -7.35 -2.69 17.41
C TYR A 239 -6.19 -3.27 18.23
N LEU A 240 -4.93 -3.09 17.79
CA LEU A 240 -3.76 -3.50 18.55
C LEU A 240 -3.68 -2.81 19.91
N GLN A 241 -3.95 -1.50 19.96
CA GLN A 241 -3.86 -0.73 21.19
C GLN A 241 -4.83 -1.26 22.25
N THR A 242 -6.08 -1.53 21.87
CA THR A 242 -7.11 -2.07 22.78
C THR A 242 -6.70 -3.41 23.41
N HIS A 243 -5.92 -4.23 22.70
CA HIS A 243 -5.50 -5.55 23.16
C HIS A 243 -4.10 -5.60 23.76
N SER A 244 -3.24 -4.62 23.46
CA SER A 244 -1.88 -4.52 24.04
C SER A 244 -1.83 -3.89 25.43
N LEU A 245 -2.90 -3.21 25.85
CA LEU A 245 -3.00 -2.49 27.12
C LEU A 245 -3.77 -3.24 28.20
N ASN A 246 -4.32 -4.42 27.87
CA ASN A 246 -4.97 -5.34 28.80
C ASN A 246 -4.02 -6.51 29.13
#